data_AF-A0A356MMP2-F1
#
_entry.id   AF-A0A356MMP2-F1
#
_cell.length_a   1.000
_cell.length_b   1.000
_cell.length_c   1.000
_cell.angle_alpha   90.00
_cell.angle_beta   90.00
_cell.angle_gamma   90.00
#
_symmetry.space_group_name_H-M   'P 1'
#
loop_
_entity.id
_entity.type
_entity.pdbx_description
1 polymer ?
#
loop_
_entity_poly.entity_id
_entity_poly.type
_entity_poly.pdbx_seq_one_letter_code
_entity_poly.pdbx_strand_id
1 'polypeptide(L)'
;MTTVGYVEFIYPGVNGLISDISSVGAVAHGDLIAFGDLLSPFTNASSPFCIDIVLHEASPLGELVECCSFQYCLDLPSCGPEEIPGCTDASASNFDPEATFDDGSCSYCIAPALINTNSACGSELDEVCGCNGITYINLCYAINMGGVISWTPGACDSADGTEVVESSGETCPTDVNEDGTTNVSDLLMVLGEFGVNCE
;
A
#
# COMPACT_ATOMS: atom_id res chain seq x y z
N MET A 1 -25.33 11.16 -49.88
CA MET A 1 -26.21 11.54 -48.76
C MET A 1 -25.30 11.75 -47.57
N THR A 2 -25.21 12.97 -47.05
CA THR A 2 -24.47 13.25 -45.82
C THR A 2 -25.34 12.77 -44.66
N THR A 3 -24.95 11.65 -44.04
CA THR A 3 -25.55 11.19 -42.79
C THR A 3 -25.22 12.23 -41.73
N VAL A 4 -26.24 12.89 -41.18
CA VAL A 4 -26.09 13.86 -40.10
C VAL A 4 -26.44 13.12 -38.81
N GLY A 5 -25.43 12.79 -38.01
CA GLY A 5 -25.60 12.31 -36.65
C GLY A 5 -25.20 13.40 -35.66
N TYR A 6 -25.78 13.39 -34.47
CA TYR A 6 -25.36 14.20 -33.33
C TYR A 6 -24.97 13.28 -32.17
N VAL A 7 -24.11 13.79 -31.29
CA VAL A 7 -23.62 13.09 -30.11
C VAL A 7 -24.10 13.86 -28.88
N GLU A 8 -24.85 13.20 -28.01
CA GLU A 8 -25.32 13.75 -26.73
C GLU A 8 -24.46 13.17 -25.59
N PHE A 9 -24.02 14.02 -24.66
CA PHE A 9 -23.27 13.61 -23.48
C PHE A 9 -24.11 13.91 -22.23
N ILE A 10 -24.46 12.88 -21.46
CA ILE A 10 -25.23 13.02 -20.21
C ILE A 10 -24.33 12.62 -19.04
N TYR A 11 -24.11 13.54 -18.09
CA TYR A 11 -23.31 13.30 -16.89
C TYR A 11 -24.17 13.42 -15.61
N PRO A 12 -24.35 12.34 -14.83
CA PRO A 12 -25.05 12.36 -13.56
C PRO A 12 -24.07 12.45 -12.37
N GLY A 13 -23.36 13.56 -12.21
CA GLY A 13 -22.46 13.78 -11.05
C GLY A 13 -23.07 14.60 -9.92
N VAL A 14 -22.57 14.37 -8.69
CA VAL A 14 -23.13 14.81 -7.40
C VAL A 14 -23.03 16.32 -7.08
N ASN A 15 -22.34 17.13 -7.87
CA ASN A 15 -22.19 18.58 -7.63
C ASN A 15 -22.19 19.45 -8.91
N GLY A 16 -23.30 19.46 -9.67
CA GLY A 16 -23.64 20.55 -10.61
C GLY A 16 -23.34 20.31 -12.11
N LEU A 17 -24.25 20.82 -12.95
CA LEU A 17 -24.54 20.44 -14.35
C LEU A 17 -23.50 20.87 -15.41
N ILE A 18 -23.17 19.96 -16.33
CA ILE A 18 -23.00 20.34 -17.74
C ILE A 18 -24.39 20.26 -18.38
N SER A 19 -25.00 21.42 -18.61
CA SER A 19 -26.25 21.54 -19.34
C SER A 19 -25.96 21.48 -20.84
N ASP A 20 -26.10 20.30 -21.41
CA ASP A 20 -26.44 20.04 -22.81
C ASP A 20 -25.53 20.69 -23.89
N ILE A 21 -24.75 19.85 -24.58
CA ILE A 21 -24.02 20.27 -25.80
C ILE A 21 -24.82 19.76 -26.99
N SER A 22 -25.84 20.54 -27.33
CA SER A 22 -26.79 20.18 -28.38
C SER A 22 -26.29 20.45 -29.81
N SER A 23 -25.00 20.74 -30.04
CA SER A 23 -24.53 21.03 -31.40
C SER A 23 -23.03 20.85 -31.64
N VAL A 24 -22.56 19.60 -31.66
CA VAL A 24 -21.47 19.30 -32.60
C VAL A 24 -22.12 19.13 -33.97
N GLY A 25 -21.93 20.12 -34.85
CA GLY A 25 -22.44 20.05 -36.23
C GLY A 25 -21.89 18.83 -36.98
N ALA A 26 -22.61 18.41 -38.02
CA ALA A 26 -22.34 17.22 -38.84
C ALA A 26 -20.83 16.97 -39.04
N VAL A 27 -20.34 15.87 -38.48
CA VAL A 27 -18.94 15.44 -38.62
C VAL A 27 -18.88 14.41 -39.75
N ALA A 28 -18.00 14.62 -40.73
CA ALA A 28 -17.84 13.65 -41.81
C ALA A 28 -17.20 12.36 -41.27
N HIS A 29 -17.53 11.22 -41.88
CA HIS A 29 -16.91 9.95 -41.55
C HIS A 29 -15.38 10.04 -41.73
N GLY A 30 -14.62 10.01 -40.64
CA GLY A 30 -13.16 10.12 -40.62
C GLY A 30 -12.58 11.39 -40.00
N ASP A 31 -13.39 12.35 -39.58
CA ASP A 31 -12.91 13.57 -38.89
C ASP A 31 -12.74 13.34 -37.37
N LEU A 32 -11.68 13.92 -36.81
CA LEU A 32 -11.37 13.90 -35.38
C LEU A 32 -12.04 15.10 -34.67
N ILE A 33 -12.84 14.83 -33.64
CA ILE A 33 -13.38 15.89 -32.76
C ILE A 33 -12.37 16.12 -31.64
N ALA A 34 -11.80 17.32 -31.56
CA ALA A 34 -10.88 17.69 -30.48
C ALA A 34 -11.69 18.13 -29.24
N PHE A 35 -11.70 17.31 -28.19
CA PHE A 35 -12.41 17.55 -26.93
C PHE A 35 -11.67 18.47 -25.93
N GLY A 36 -10.66 19.21 -26.42
CA GLY A 36 -9.65 19.89 -25.59
C GLY A 36 -10.17 20.93 -24.59
N ASP A 37 -11.34 21.52 -24.83
CA ASP A 37 -11.90 22.60 -23.99
C ASP A 37 -13.07 22.17 -23.08
N LEU A 38 -13.54 20.91 -23.19
CA LEU A 38 -14.72 20.41 -22.46
C LEU A 38 -14.41 19.65 -21.18
N LEU A 39 -13.14 19.32 -21.00
CA LEU A 39 -12.61 18.61 -19.84
C LEU A 39 -11.80 19.63 -19.03
N SER A 40 -12.44 20.66 -18.46
CA SER A 40 -11.79 21.41 -17.37
C SER A 40 -11.33 20.39 -16.32
N PRO A 41 -10.12 20.53 -15.75
CA PRO A 41 -9.49 19.46 -14.98
C PRO A 41 -10.44 18.99 -13.88
N PHE A 42 -10.97 17.77 -14.04
CA PHE A 42 -11.95 17.18 -13.14
C PHE A 42 -11.32 17.06 -11.75
N THR A 43 -11.60 18.01 -10.88
CA THR A 43 -10.99 18.01 -9.54
C THR A 43 -11.53 16.91 -8.64
N ASN A 44 -12.57 16.14 -9.04
CA ASN A 44 -13.23 15.14 -8.19
C ASN A 44 -13.87 13.97 -8.96
N ALA A 45 -13.36 13.58 -10.14
CA ALA A 45 -13.86 12.36 -10.80
C ALA A 45 -13.35 11.11 -10.07
N SER A 46 -14.25 10.30 -9.54
CA SER A 46 -13.91 8.98 -8.98
C SER A 46 -13.54 8.01 -10.10
N SER A 47 -12.44 7.28 -9.95
CA SER A 47 -12.08 6.20 -10.86
C SER A 47 -12.97 4.96 -10.62
N PRO A 48 -13.44 4.24 -11.66
CA PRO A 48 -13.28 4.56 -13.09
C PRO A 48 -14.25 5.67 -13.54
N PHE A 49 -13.77 6.57 -14.39
CA PHE A 49 -14.61 7.58 -15.01
C PHE A 49 -15.23 7.02 -16.29
N CYS A 50 -16.56 6.92 -16.32
CA CYS A 50 -17.29 6.41 -17.48
C CYS A 50 -18.12 7.50 -18.16
N ILE A 51 -18.10 7.52 -19.48
CA ILE A 51 -18.97 8.33 -20.33
C ILE A 51 -19.85 7.40 -21.16
N ASP A 52 -21.15 7.67 -21.16
CA ASP A 52 -22.07 7.07 -22.12
C ASP A 52 -22.14 7.94 -23.37
N ILE A 53 -21.88 7.33 -24.53
CA ILE A 53 -21.96 7.98 -25.83
C ILE A 53 -23.15 7.39 -26.56
N VAL A 54 -24.14 8.23 -26.86
CA VAL A 54 -25.35 7.84 -27.59
C VAL A 54 -25.35 8.52 -28.96
N LEU A 55 -25.37 7.72 -30.02
CA LEU A 55 -25.42 8.17 -31.40
C LEU A 55 -26.84 8.06 -31.93
N HIS A 56 -27.29 9.12 -32.59
CA HIS A 56 -28.61 9.17 -33.23
C HIS A 56 -28.47 9.48 -34.72
N GLU A 57 -29.35 8.93 -35.54
CA GLU A 57 -29.53 9.30 -36.94
C GLU A 57 -30.86 10.03 -37.14
N ALA A 58 -30.85 11.00 -38.04
CA ALA A 58 -32.07 11.64 -38.50
C ALA A 58 -32.80 10.72 -39.49
N SER A 59 -34.04 10.35 -39.17
CA SER A 59 -34.92 9.64 -40.07
C SER A 59 -35.27 10.52 -41.29
N PRO A 60 -35.80 9.93 -42.39
CA PRO A 60 -36.28 10.70 -43.54
C PRO A 60 -37.38 11.73 -43.19
N LEU A 61 -38.00 11.62 -42.01
CA LEU A 61 -39.01 12.53 -41.48
C LEU A 61 -38.44 13.59 -40.51
N GLY A 62 -37.13 13.59 -40.28
CA GLY A 62 -36.43 14.50 -39.37
C GLY A 62 -36.52 14.12 -37.89
N GLU A 63 -37.03 12.93 -37.57
CA GLU A 63 -37.05 12.38 -36.21
C GLU A 63 -35.69 11.77 -35.87
N LEU A 64 -35.20 12.01 -34.66
CA LEU A 64 -33.92 11.51 -34.19
C LEU A 64 -34.11 10.13 -33.59
N VAL A 65 -33.44 9.13 -34.15
CA VAL A 65 -33.54 7.73 -33.71
C VAL A 65 -32.19 7.29 -33.18
N GLU A 66 -32.16 6.75 -31.95
CA GLU A 66 -30.94 6.17 -31.38
C GLU A 66 -30.48 4.99 -32.24
N CYS A 67 -29.25 5.07 -32.74
CA CYS A 67 -28.64 4.05 -33.59
C CYS A 67 -27.79 3.08 -32.79
N CYS A 68 -26.96 3.63 -31.89
CA CYS A 68 -26.15 2.85 -30.99
C CYS A 68 -25.71 3.69 -29.79
N SER A 69 -25.50 3.01 -28.68
CA SER A 69 -24.89 3.55 -27.49
C SER A 69 -23.71 2.67 -27.07
N PHE A 70 -22.65 3.31 -26.58
CA PHE A 70 -21.53 2.60 -25.99
C PHE A 70 -20.97 3.39 -24.81
N GLN A 71 -20.51 2.65 -23.82
CA GLN A 71 -19.90 3.19 -22.62
C GLN A 71 -18.39 3.10 -22.76
N TYR A 72 -17.71 4.23 -22.52
CA TYR A 72 -16.26 4.27 -22.46
C TYR A 72 -15.82 4.64 -21.05
N CYS A 73 -15.11 3.73 -20.40
CA CYS A 73 -14.54 3.95 -19.07
C CYS A 73 -13.04 4.15 -19.18
N LEU A 74 -12.53 5.21 -18.54
CA LEU A 74 -11.11 5.42 -18.33
C LEU A 74 -10.79 5.27 -16.85
N ASP A 75 -9.78 4.46 -16.56
CA ASP A 75 -9.12 4.49 -15.27
C ASP A 75 -8.26 5.77 -15.24
N LEU A 76 -8.75 6.80 -14.55
CA LEU A 76 -7.97 8.01 -14.38
C LEU A 76 -6.81 7.72 -13.42
N PRO A 77 -5.56 8.10 -13.76
CA PRO A 77 -4.49 8.09 -12.78
C PRO A 77 -4.91 9.00 -11.62
N SER A 78 -4.76 8.53 -10.39
CA SER A 78 -5.11 9.30 -9.20
C SER A 78 -4.33 10.62 -9.21
N CYS A 79 -5.03 11.75 -9.37
CA CYS A 79 -4.42 13.09 -9.29
C CYS A 79 -4.17 13.54 -7.82
N GLY A 80 -4.10 12.60 -6.88
CA GLY A 80 -3.74 12.83 -5.48
C GLY A 80 -2.29 12.45 -5.19
N PRO A 81 -1.76 12.78 -4.01
CA PRO A 81 -0.55 12.11 -3.53
C PRO A 81 -0.77 10.59 -3.64
N GLU A 82 0.27 9.86 -4.03
CA GLU A 82 0.21 8.40 -4.05
C GLU A 82 -0.22 7.93 -2.67
N GLU A 83 -1.40 7.31 -2.59
CA GLU A 83 -1.86 6.74 -1.34
C GLU A 83 -1.01 5.50 -1.08
N ILE A 84 -0.07 5.59 -0.15
CA ILE A 84 0.77 4.48 0.28
C ILE A 84 0.02 3.79 1.42
N PRO A 85 -0.59 2.60 1.18
CA PRO A 85 -1.31 1.89 2.22
C PRO A 85 -0.32 1.28 3.21
N GLY A 86 -0.59 1.45 4.51
CA GLY A 86 0.16 0.81 5.59
C GLY A 86 -0.30 1.30 6.96
N CYS A 87 0.32 0.82 8.03
CA CYS A 87 -0.05 1.26 9.37
C CYS A 87 0.47 2.67 9.67
N THR A 88 -0.44 3.61 9.93
CA THR A 88 -0.08 5.02 10.23
C THR A 88 0.09 5.31 11.73
N ASP A 89 -0.20 4.34 12.61
CA ASP A 89 -0.07 4.49 14.06
C ASP A 89 1.37 4.17 14.51
N ALA A 90 2.08 5.20 14.99
CA ALA A 90 3.46 5.08 15.49
C ALA A 90 3.62 4.17 16.74
N SER A 91 2.53 3.77 17.37
CA SER A 91 2.53 2.82 18.49
C SER A 91 2.37 1.35 18.06
N ALA A 92 2.11 1.09 16.78
CA ALA A 92 2.06 -0.25 16.22
C ALA A 92 3.46 -0.79 15.89
N SER A 93 3.63 -2.10 16.02
CA SER A 93 4.88 -2.82 15.73
C SER A 93 5.26 -2.81 14.24
N ASN A 94 4.30 -2.57 13.35
CA ASN A 94 4.47 -2.49 11.91
C ASN A 94 4.15 -1.09 11.36
N PHE A 95 4.36 -0.04 12.17
CA PHE A 95 4.27 1.34 11.72
C PHE A 95 5.13 1.56 10.46
N ASP A 96 4.53 2.17 9.44
CA ASP A 96 5.19 2.55 8.21
C ASP A 96 5.22 4.08 8.10
N PRO A 97 6.38 4.74 8.20
CA PRO A 97 6.48 6.20 8.10
C PRO A 97 6.15 6.73 6.70
N GLU A 98 6.18 5.91 5.66
CA GLU A 98 5.81 6.29 4.30
C GLU A 98 4.31 6.10 4.04
N ALA A 99 3.58 5.39 4.92
CA ALA A 99 2.14 5.21 4.74
C ALA A 99 1.39 6.54 4.88
N THR A 100 0.62 6.88 3.85
CA THR A 100 -0.26 8.06 3.84
C THR A 100 -1.70 7.71 4.21
N PHE A 101 -2.04 6.42 4.19
CA PHE A 101 -3.38 5.90 4.42
C PHE A 101 -3.34 4.63 5.29
N ASP A 102 -4.13 4.61 6.37
CA ASP A 102 -4.28 3.42 7.22
C ASP A 102 -5.10 2.35 6.51
N ASP A 103 -4.46 1.24 6.18
CA ASP A 103 -5.09 0.08 5.56
C ASP A 103 -5.69 -0.91 6.59
N GLY A 104 -5.60 -0.60 7.89
CA GLY A 104 -6.08 -1.43 8.98
C GLY A 104 -5.16 -2.60 9.31
N SER A 105 -3.92 -2.63 8.77
CA SER A 105 -2.93 -3.68 9.04
C SER A 105 -2.19 -3.51 10.38
N CYS A 106 -2.44 -2.44 11.14
CA CYS A 106 -1.73 -2.15 12.40
C CYS A 106 -1.76 -3.33 13.38
N SER A 107 -0.57 -3.76 13.79
CA SER A 107 -0.32 -4.84 14.74
C SER A 107 0.29 -4.28 16.01
N TYR A 108 -0.37 -4.45 17.14
CA TYR A 108 0.07 -3.88 18.41
C TYR A 108 0.74 -4.93 19.29
N CYS A 109 1.88 -4.57 19.86
CA CYS A 109 2.57 -5.38 20.85
C CYS A 109 1.76 -5.56 22.16
N ILE A 110 1.08 -4.48 22.57
CA ILE A 110 0.33 -4.40 23.83
C ILE A 110 -1.16 -4.27 23.54
N ALA A 111 -1.96 -5.09 24.20
CA ALA A 111 -3.42 -5.00 24.25
C ALA A 111 -3.85 -4.60 25.66
N PRO A 112 -4.10 -3.29 25.93
CA PRO A 112 -4.49 -2.81 27.25
C PRO A 112 -5.77 -3.46 27.80
N ALA A 113 -6.65 -3.90 26.91
CA ALA A 113 -7.89 -4.60 27.26
C ALA A 113 -7.68 -5.97 27.94
N LEU A 114 -6.48 -6.56 27.81
CA LEU A 114 -6.13 -7.84 28.45
C LEU A 114 -5.47 -7.66 29.82
N ILE A 115 -5.12 -6.44 30.21
CA ILE A 115 -4.52 -6.16 31.51
C ILE A 115 -5.58 -6.41 32.59
N ASN A 116 -5.31 -7.38 33.45
CA ASN A 116 -6.13 -7.71 34.61
C ASN A 116 -5.22 -7.85 35.82
N THR A 117 -5.08 -6.75 36.56
CA THR A 117 -4.26 -6.68 37.78
C THR A 117 -4.81 -7.54 38.93
N ASN A 118 -6.03 -8.08 38.80
CA ASN A 118 -6.64 -8.98 39.77
C ASN A 118 -6.49 -10.46 39.39
N SER A 119 -5.85 -10.76 38.25
CA SER A 119 -5.57 -12.14 37.84
C SER A 119 -4.59 -12.80 38.80
N ALA A 120 -4.93 -14.01 39.24
CA ALA A 120 -4.04 -14.84 40.05
C ALA A 120 -3.04 -15.58 39.14
N CYS A 121 -1.90 -14.95 38.87
CA CYS A 121 -0.80 -15.60 38.17
C CYS A 121 0.04 -16.44 39.14
N GLY A 122 0.33 -17.70 38.77
CA GLY A 122 1.21 -18.58 39.55
C GLY A 122 2.65 -18.08 39.56
N SER A 123 3.45 -18.57 40.51
CA SER A 123 4.89 -18.28 40.61
C SER A 123 5.76 -19.28 39.87
N GLU A 124 5.22 -19.96 38.84
CA GLU A 124 6.01 -20.80 37.94
C GLU A 124 7.00 -19.91 37.18
N LEU A 125 8.25 -20.36 37.08
CA LEU A 125 9.34 -19.64 36.44
C LEU A 125 9.54 -20.19 35.04
N ASP A 126 8.73 -19.68 34.12
CA ASP A 126 8.73 -20.00 32.68
C ASP A 126 8.89 -18.70 31.91
N GLU A 127 10.08 -18.12 31.98
CA GLU A 127 10.34 -16.75 31.52
C GLU A 127 9.95 -16.53 30.06
N VAL A 128 9.38 -15.36 29.78
CA VAL A 128 9.06 -14.91 28.42
C VAL A 128 9.54 -13.48 28.22
N CYS A 129 10.06 -13.20 27.03
CA CYS A 129 10.43 -11.88 26.60
C CYS A 129 9.25 -11.27 25.85
N GLY A 130 8.64 -10.23 26.42
CA GLY A 130 7.59 -9.51 25.71
C GLY A 130 8.16 -8.71 24.55
N CYS A 131 7.35 -8.48 23.51
CA CYS A 131 7.69 -7.56 22.42
C CYS A 131 8.01 -6.12 22.87
N ASN A 132 7.73 -5.78 24.13
CA ASN A 132 8.11 -4.52 24.77
C ASN A 132 9.51 -4.54 25.41
N GLY A 133 10.28 -5.61 25.21
CA GLY A 133 11.63 -5.77 25.77
C GLY A 133 11.66 -6.03 27.28
N ILE A 134 10.52 -6.38 27.89
CA ILE A 134 10.43 -6.71 29.31
C ILE A 134 10.36 -8.23 29.47
N THR A 135 11.23 -8.78 30.30
CA THR A 135 11.15 -10.17 30.76
C THR A 135 10.05 -10.32 31.80
N TYR A 136 9.14 -11.26 31.58
CA TYR A 136 8.12 -11.67 32.56
C TYR A 136 8.42 -13.07 33.08
N ILE A 137 8.17 -13.30 34.36
CA ILE A 137 8.41 -14.60 35.01
C ILE A 137 7.63 -15.75 34.36
N ASN A 138 6.46 -15.44 33.79
CA ASN A 138 5.71 -16.36 32.94
C ASN A 138 4.72 -15.62 32.05
N LEU A 139 4.12 -16.37 31.12
CA LEU A 139 3.13 -15.88 30.17
C LEU A 139 1.92 -15.22 30.84
N CYS A 140 1.49 -15.70 32.01
CA CYS A 140 0.36 -15.08 32.72
C CYS A 140 0.68 -13.64 33.12
N TYR A 141 1.88 -13.39 33.64
CA TYR A 141 2.34 -12.03 33.97
C TYR A 141 2.49 -11.18 32.70
N ALA A 142 3.02 -11.73 31.61
CA ALA A 142 3.14 -11.01 30.34
C ALA A 142 1.77 -10.51 29.84
N ILE A 143 0.75 -11.37 29.81
CA ILE A 143 -0.59 -11.01 29.34
C ILE A 143 -1.34 -10.13 30.35
N ASN A 144 -1.43 -10.55 31.61
CA ASN A 144 -2.34 -9.93 32.59
C ASN A 144 -1.76 -8.70 33.28
N MET A 145 -0.44 -8.60 33.42
CA MET A 145 0.22 -7.45 34.05
C MET A 145 0.88 -6.55 33.00
N GLY A 146 1.39 -7.12 31.91
CA GLY A 146 2.04 -6.40 30.82
C GLY A 146 1.13 -6.05 29.65
N GLY A 147 -0.02 -6.73 29.48
CA GLY A 147 -0.87 -6.59 28.29
C GLY A 147 -0.21 -7.12 27.02
N VAL A 148 0.90 -7.86 27.13
CA VAL A 148 1.71 -8.29 25.98
C VAL A 148 1.01 -9.43 25.25
N ILE A 149 0.83 -9.27 23.93
CA ILE A 149 0.21 -10.29 23.06
C ILE A 149 1.17 -10.97 22.08
N SER A 150 2.44 -10.55 22.08
CA SER A 150 3.51 -11.16 21.31
C SER A 150 4.77 -11.31 22.17
N TRP A 151 5.37 -12.50 22.21
CA TRP A 151 6.50 -12.81 23.08
C TRP A 151 7.35 -13.95 22.52
N THR A 152 8.59 -14.03 22.99
CA THR A 152 9.48 -15.19 22.76
C THR A 152 9.73 -15.93 24.07
N PRO A 153 10.00 -17.25 24.03
CA PRO A 153 10.45 -17.98 25.22
C PRO A 153 11.81 -17.48 25.71
N GLY A 154 12.00 -17.42 27.03
CA GLY A 154 13.24 -16.95 27.66
C GLY A 154 13.22 -15.48 28.06
N ALA A 155 14.25 -15.03 28.77
CA ALA A 155 14.43 -13.62 29.10
C ALA A 155 14.70 -12.77 27.85
N CYS A 156 14.34 -11.49 27.90
CA CYS A 156 14.79 -10.54 26.90
C CYS A 156 16.30 -10.36 27.01
N ASP A 157 16.97 -10.34 25.86
CA ASP A 157 18.34 -9.88 25.73
C ASP A 157 18.34 -8.41 26.15
N SER A 158 18.60 -8.17 27.44
CA SER A 158 18.70 -6.83 27.96
C SER A 158 19.81 -6.17 27.16
N ALA A 159 19.52 -5.01 26.56
CA ALA A 159 20.52 -4.10 26.03
C ALA A 159 21.35 -3.47 27.19
N ASP A 160 21.85 -4.33 28.08
CA ASP A 160 22.90 -4.06 29.05
C ASP A 160 24.05 -4.98 28.65
N GLY A 161 25.00 -4.41 27.91
CA GLY A 161 26.14 -5.09 27.31
C GLY A 161 27.10 -5.66 28.36
N THR A 162 26.70 -6.72 29.03
CA THR A 162 27.60 -7.61 29.74
C THR A 162 27.65 -8.90 28.94
N GLU A 163 28.64 -8.95 28.06
CA GLU A 163 29.05 -10.10 27.26
C GLU A 163 29.14 -11.37 28.13
N VAL A 164 28.17 -12.27 27.99
CA VAL A 164 28.54 -13.68 27.89
C VAL A 164 28.79 -13.95 26.42
N VAL A 165 30.07 -13.80 26.04
CA VAL A 165 30.61 -14.38 24.82
C VAL A 165 30.47 -15.91 24.95
N GLU A 166 29.28 -16.43 24.67
CA GLU A 166 29.19 -17.73 24.04
C GLU A 166 29.29 -17.48 22.54
N SER A 167 30.55 -17.45 22.12
CA SER A 167 31.01 -17.66 20.76
C SER A 167 30.36 -18.92 20.18
N SER A 168 29.16 -18.76 19.63
CA SER A 168 28.57 -19.66 18.65
C SER A 168 28.50 -18.96 17.29
N GLY A 169 29.66 -18.45 16.84
CA GLY A 169 30.02 -18.35 15.43
C GLY A 169 28.96 -17.75 14.49
N GLU A 170 28.46 -16.55 14.77
CA GLU A 170 27.80 -15.74 13.75
C GLU A 170 28.85 -15.11 12.82
N THR A 171 29.53 -15.98 12.08
CA THR A 171 30.08 -15.60 10.78
C THR A 171 28.87 -15.41 9.87
N CYS A 172 28.52 -14.16 9.58
CA CYS A 172 27.65 -13.95 8.43
C CYS A 172 28.36 -14.56 7.21
N PRO A 173 27.66 -15.23 6.27
CA PRO A 173 28.31 -15.91 5.14
C PRO A 173 29.20 -15.03 4.24
N THR A 174 29.17 -13.71 4.48
CA THR A 174 29.92 -12.67 3.79
C THR A 174 31.15 -12.18 4.54
N ASP A 175 31.34 -12.57 5.80
CA ASP A 175 32.61 -12.42 6.53
C ASP A 175 33.50 -13.60 6.15
N VAL A 176 34.32 -13.39 5.13
CA VAL A 176 35.15 -14.42 4.51
C VAL A 176 36.44 -14.61 5.31
N ASN A 177 36.86 -13.57 6.03
CA ASN A 177 38.13 -13.55 6.76
C ASN A 177 37.98 -13.84 8.27
N GLU A 178 36.75 -14.01 8.75
CA GLU A 178 36.37 -14.28 10.15
C GLU A 178 36.80 -13.17 11.13
N ASP A 179 36.85 -11.91 10.70
CA ASP A 179 37.15 -10.75 11.58
C ASP A 179 35.93 -10.20 12.32
N GLY A 180 34.75 -10.79 12.11
CA GLY A 180 33.50 -10.37 12.72
C GLY A 180 32.83 -9.20 11.99
N THR A 181 33.30 -8.83 10.80
CA THR A 181 32.72 -7.76 9.98
C THR A 181 32.59 -8.19 8.51
N THR A 182 31.65 -7.60 7.77
CA THR A 182 31.62 -7.72 6.30
C THR A 182 32.03 -6.38 5.69
N ASN A 183 33.24 -6.30 5.15
CA ASN A 183 33.78 -5.08 4.57
C ASN A 183 34.61 -5.35 3.28
N VAL A 184 35.32 -4.34 2.79
CA VAL A 184 36.12 -4.43 1.56
C VAL A 184 37.22 -5.49 1.66
N SER A 185 37.72 -5.76 2.87
CA SER A 185 38.71 -6.81 3.14
C SER A 185 38.21 -8.19 2.70
N ASP A 186 36.95 -8.53 3.02
CA ASP A 186 36.31 -9.78 2.62
C ASP A 186 36.16 -9.90 1.11
N LEU A 187 35.71 -8.81 0.48
CA LEU A 187 35.55 -8.76 -0.98
C LEU A 187 36.90 -8.92 -1.70
N LEU A 188 37.96 -8.30 -1.18
CA LEU A 188 39.30 -8.40 -1.76
C LEU A 188 39.89 -9.82 -1.61
N MET A 189 39.54 -10.54 -0.54
CA MET A 189 39.93 -11.93 -0.37
C MET A 189 39.29 -12.82 -1.43
N VAL A 190 37.98 -12.67 -1.67
CA VAL A 190 37.29 -13.42 -2.74
C VAL A 190 37.84 -13.08 -4.11
N LEU A 191 38.05 -11.79 -4.40
CA LEU A 191 38.55 -11.36 -5.71
C LEU A 191 40.03 -11.68 -5.94
N GLY A 192 40.83 -11.86 -4.88
CA GLY A 192 42.24 -12.24 -4.97
C GLY A 192 42.47 -13.65 -5.54
N GLU A 193 41.51 -14.55 -5.35
CA GLU A 193 41.53 -15.92 -5.88
C GLU A 193 41.04 -16.00 -7.35
N PHE A 194 40.39 -14.96 -7.87
CA PHE A 194 39.96 -14.94 -9.27
C PHE A 194 41.14 -14.60 -10.20
N GLY A 195 41.53 -15.56 -11.04
CA GLY A 195 42.53 -15.36 -12.09
C GLY A 195 43.95 -15.80 -11.74
N VAL A 196 44.15 -16.47 -10.60
CA VAL A 196 45.38 -17.22 -10.34
C VAL A 196 45.38 -18.51 -11.18
N ASN A 197 46.53 -18.87 -11.75
CA ASN A 197 46.67 -20.14 -12.45
C ASN A 197 46.76 -21.26 -11.40
N CYS A 198 45.90 -22.27 -11.50
CA CYS A 198 46.02 -23.48 -10.69
C CYS A 198 47.32 -24.22 -11.06
N GLU A 199 48.14 -24.60 -10.06
CA GLU A 199 49.24 -25.57 -10.25
C GLU A 199 48.72 -27.01 -10.33
#